data_AF-A0A2I2KXN5-F1
#
_entry.id   AF-A0A2I2KXN5-F1
#
_cell.length_a   1.000
_cell.length_b   1.000
_cell.length_c   1.000
_cell.angle_alpha   90.00
_cell.angle_beta   90.00
_cell.angle_gamma   90.00
#
_symmetry.space_group_name_H-M   'P 1'
#
loop_
_entity.id
_entity.type
_entity.pdbx_description
1 polymer ?
#
loop_
_entity_poly.entity_id
_entity_poly.type
_entity_poly.pdbx_seq_one_letter_code
_entity_poly.pdbx_strand_id
1 'polypeptide(L)'
;MIDERRAREIAAALLGRSSDDRERPWSLIEFPQGWLINETGYLGDSFVGSLGRVIEKNSGRIVRFPTRVPTDRILTDYESVVAKGRAEST
;
A
#
# COMPACT_ATOMS: atom_id res chain seq x y z
N MET A 1 1.95 3.53 16.81
CA MET A 1 2.73 2.83 15.78
C MET A 1 2.25 1.39 15.69
N ILE A 2 1.88 0.92 14.52
CA ILE A 2 1.45 -0.47 14.29
C ILE A 2 2.64 -1.32 13.83
N ASP A 3 2.51 -2.64 13.93
CA ASP A 3 3.48 -3.61 13.41
C ASP A 3 3.02 -4.20 12.05
N GLU A 4 3.87 -5.00 11.42
CA GLU A 4 3.56 -5.64 10.13
C GLU A 4 2.33 -6.54 10.22
N ARG A 5 2.14 -7.25 11.35
CA ARG A 5 0.97 -8.11 11.55
C ARG A 5 -0.32 -7.30 11.49
N ARG A 6 -0.37 -6.18 12.19
CA ARG A 6 -1.52 -5.28 12.18
C ARG A 6 -1.71 -4.62 10.81
N ALA A 7 -0.63 -4.29 10.10
CA ALA A 7 -0.71 -3.79 8.73
C ALA A 7 -1.31 -4.85 7.78
N ARG A 8 -0.95 -6.13 7.93
CA ARG A 8 -1.55 -7.24 7.17
C ARG A 8 -3.03 -7.41 7.47
N GLU A 9 -3.45 -7.31 8.73
CA GLU A 9 -4.87 -7.36 9.09
C GLU A 9 -5.66 -6.23 8.43
N ILE A 10 -5.13 -5.01 8.43
CA ILE A 10 -5.75 -3.85 7.78
C ILE A 10 -5.84 -4.06 6.26
N ALA A 11 -4.77 -4.52 5.62
CA ALA A 11 -4.74 -4.80 4.18
C ALA A 11 -5.74 -5.91 3.81
N ALA A 12 -5.79 -7.00 4.58
CA ALA A 12 -6.73 -8.10 4.35
C ALA A 12 -8.18 -7.64 4.48
N ALA A 13 -8.49 -6.82 5.51
CA ALA A 13 -9.81 -6.24 5.69
C ALA A 13 -10.19 -5.31 4.53
N LEU A 14 -9.28 -4.44 4.10
CA LEU A 14 -9.48 -3.52 2.97
C LEU A 14 -9.72 -4.26 1.64
N LEU A 15 -8.95 -5.31 1.38
CA LEU A 15 -9.00 -6.06 0.13
C LEU A 15 -10.08 -7.15 0.13
N GLY A 16 -10.63 -7.49 1.30
CA GLY A 16 -11.59 -8.59 1.46
C GLY A 16 -11.00 -9.98 1.15
N ARG A 17 -9.68 -10.12 1.16
CA ARG A 17 -8.98 -11.37 0.80
C ARG A 17 -7.64 -11.53 1.53
N SER A 18 -7.19 -12.76 1.71
CA SER A 18 -5.87 -13.06 2.29
C SER A 18 -4.74 -12.77 1.30
N SER A 19 -3.51 -12.57 1.81
CA SER A 19 -2.31 -12.37 0.97
C SER A 19 -2.03 -13.57 0.07
N ASP A 20 -2.43 -14.75 0.52
CA ASP A 20 -2.17 -16.04 -0.13
C ASP A 20 -3.29 -16.44 -1.08
N ASP A 21 -4.20 -15.52 -1.42
CA ASP A 21 -5.23 -15.71 -2.45
C ASP A 21 -4.55 -16.05 -3.77
N ARG A 22 -4.81 -17.27 -4.27
CA ARG A 22 -4.17 -17.82 -5.48
C ARG A 22 -4.52 -17.06 -6.75
N GLU A 23 -5.69 -16.44 -6.79
CA GLU A 23 -6.17 -15.70 -7.97
C GLU A 23 -5.72 -14.25 -7.92
N ARG A 24 -5.64 -13.67 -6.72
CA ARG A 24 -5.36 -12.24 -6.51
C ARG A 24 -4.37 -12.02 -5.35
N PRO A 25 -3.12 -12.51 -5.49
CA PRO A 25 -2.14 -12.40 -4.43
C PRO A 25 -1.77 -10.94 -4.18
N TRP A 26 -1.38 -10.62 -2.95
CA TRP A 26 -0.88 -9.30 -2.58
C TRP A 26 0.17 -9.40 -1.49
N SER A 27 1.06 -8.42 -1.42
CA SER A 27 2.09 -8.33 -0.39
C SER A 27 2.19 -6.93 0.19
N LEU A 28 2.94 -6.80 1.29
CA LEU A 28 3.31 -5.51 1.85
C LEU A 28 4.78 -5.24 1.55
N ILE A 29 5.08 -4.03 1.09
CA ILE A 29 6.44 -3.51 0.96
C ILE A 29 6.65 -2.52 2.09
N GLU A 30 7.48 -2.88 3.08
CA GLU A 30 7.82 -1.97 4.19
C GLU A 30 8.73 -0.84 3.72
N PHE A 31 8.47 0.36 4.22
CA PHE A 31 9.30 1.54 4.07
C PHE A 31 9.19 2.41 5.35
N PRO A 32 10.04 3.44 5.55
CA PRO A 32 10.15 4.11 6.85
C PRO A 32 8.82 4.65 7.43
N GLN A 33 7.91 5.11 6.59
CA GLN A 33 6.64 5.70 7.01
C GLN A 33 5.47 4.70 7.05
N GLY A 34 5.64 3.45 6.58
CA GLY A 34 4.52 2.51 6.49
C GLY A 34 4.77 1.28 5.62
N TRP A 35 3.66 0.76 5.08
CA TRP A 35 3.67 -0.35 4.14
C TRP A 35 2.87 0.02 2.90
N LEU A 36 3.43 -0.22 1.72
CA LEU A 36 2.70 -0.18 0.47
C LEU A 36 2.03 -1.54 0.24
N ILE A 37 0.73 -1.53 -0.06
CA ILE A 37 -0.02 -2.70 -0.49
C ILE A 37 0.29 -2.94 -1.97
N ASN A 38 1.04 -4.00 -2.25
CA ASN A 38 1.38 -4.41 -3.60
C ASN A 38 0.41 -5.51 -4.07
N GLU A 39 -0.64 -5.10 -4.76
CA GLU A 39 -1.62 -6.02 -5.39
C GLU A 39 -1.14 -6.58 -6.73
N THR A 40 -0.01 -6.11 -7.25
CA THR A 40 0.51 -6.46 -8.58
C THR A 40 1.93 -7.00 -8.52
N GLY A 41 2.39 -7.47 -7.36
CA GLY A 41 3.76 -7.96 -7.18
C GLY A 41 4.13 -9.13 -8.08
N TYR A 42 3.13 -9.81 -8.66
CA TYR A 42 3.29 -10.86 -9.67
C TYR A 42 3.45 -10.34 -11.11
N LEU A 43 3.22 -9.05 -11.38
CA LEU A 43 3.26 -8.44 -12.72
C LEU A 43 4.60 -7.76 -13.04
N GLY A 44 5.56 -7.75 -12.10
CA GLY A 44 6.91 -7.18 -12.27
C GLY A 44 6.97 -5.65 -12.20
N ASP A 45 8.19 -5.10 -12.20
CA ASP A 45 8.53 -3.69 -11.94
C ASP A 45 7.92 -2.68 -12.94
N SER A 46 7.33 -3.16 -14.03
CA SER A 46 6.78 -2.33 -15.12
C SER A 46 5.29 -2.01 -14.98
N PHE A 47 4.62 -2.45 -13.91
CA PHE A 47 3.19 -2.18 -13.74
C PHE A 47 2.92 -0.74 -13.26
N VAL A 48 2.99 0.19 -14.20
CA VAL A 48 2.55 1.59 -14.06
C VAL A 48 1.02 1.60 -14.17
N GLY A 49 0.32 1.76 -13.04
CA GLY A 49 -1.14 1.89 -13.03
C GLY A 49 -1.87 1.30 -11.84
N SER A 50 -1.20 0.53 -10.97
CA SER A 50 -1.81 0.08 -9.72
C SER A 50 -1.96 1.25 -8.76
N LEU A 51 -3.16 1.42 -8.22
CA LEU A 51 -3.45 2.38 -7.16
C LEU A 51 -2.52 2.10 -5.97
N GLY A 52 -1.50 2.95 -5.76
CA GLY A 52 -0.63 2.82 -4.60
C GLY A 52 -1.45 3.05 -3.34
N ARG A 53 -1.70 2.00 -2.56
CA ARG A 53 -2.34 2.11 -1.25
C ARG A 53 -1.27 1.95 -0.19
N VAL A 54 -1.17 2.90 0.71
CA VAL A 54 -0.21 2.89 1.82
C VAL A 54 -0.96 2.75 3.13
N ILE A 55 -0.43 1.95 4.04
CA ILE A 55 -0.82 1.91 5.45
C ILE A 55 0.24 2.65 6.25
N GLU A 56 -0.12 3.77 6.87
CA GLU A 56 0.81 4.58 7.65
C GLU A 56 1.17 3.91 8.97
N LYS A 57 2.48 3.81 9.26
CA LYS A 57 3.00 3.11 10.44
C LYS A 57 2.53 3.73 11.76
N ASN A 58 2.38 5.05 11.80
CA ASN A 58 2.04 5.74 13.04
C ASN A 58 0.56 5.60 13.43
N SER A 59 -0.33 5.63 12.45
CA SER A 59 -1.78 5.76 12.63
C SER A 59 -2.56 4.52 12.21
N GLY A 60 -1.99 3.65 11.37
CA GLY A 60 -2.73 2.61 10.65
C GLY A 60 -3.68 3.16 9.59
N ARG A 61 -3.59 4.45 9.26
CA ARG A 61 -4.43 5.09 8.25
C ARG A 61 -4.07 4.57 6.86
N ILE A 62 -5.07 4.36 6.03
CA ILE A 62 -4.90 4.01 4.62
C ILE A 62 -4.89 5.29 3.79
N VAL A 63 -3.86 5.44 2.95
CA VAL A 63 -3.73 6.52 1.97
C VAL A 63 -3.70 5.91 0.58
N ARG A 64 -4.69 6.27 -0.23
CA ARG A 64 -4.79 5.87 -1.63
C ARG A 64 -4.23 6.95 -2.54
N PHE A 65 -3.26 6.58 -3.36
CA PHE A 65 -2.62 7.45 -4.33
C PHE A 65 -3.23 7.31 -5.73
N PRO A 66 -3.27 8.39 -6.51
CA PRO A 66 -3.63 8.32 -7.92
C PRO A 66 -2.49 7.69 -8.74
N THR A 67 -2.84 7.06 -9.86
CA THR A 67 -1.90 6.31 -10.74
C THR A 67 -0.72 7.14 -11.28
N ARG A 68 -0.85 8.47 -11.29
CA ARG A 68 0.22 9.41 -11.69
C ARG A 68 1.34 9.58 -10.67
N VAL A 69 1.21 9.02 -9.46
CA VAL A 69 2.28 9.04 -8.45
C VAL A 69 3.02 7.71 -8.54
N PRO A 70 4.29 7.70 -8.98
CA PRO A 70 5.05 6.46 -9.10
C PRO A 70 5.27 5.80 -7.74
N THR A 71 5.23 4.46 -7.72
CA THR A 71 5.50 3.65 -6.52
C THR A 71 6.84 3.99 -5.89
N ASP A 72 7.92 4.09 -6.68
CA ASP A 72 9.25 4.46 -6.17
C ASP A 72 9.20 5.78 -5.41
N ARG A 73 8.46 6.76 -5.93
CA ARG A 73 8.33 8.06 -5.29
C ARG A 73 7.56 7.99 -3.96
N ILE A 74 6.58 7.09 -3.86
CA ILE A 74 5.87 6.83 -2.59
C ILE A 74 6.86 6.21 -1.58
N LEU A 75 7.69 5.26 -2.00
CA LEU A 75 8.63 4.56 -1.13
C LEU A 75 9.81 5.45 -0.69
N THR A 76 10.31 6.34 -1.55
CA THR A 76 11.51 7.16 -1.27
C THR A 76 11.19 8.57 -0.76
N ASP A 77 10.03 9.13 -1.11
CA ASP A 77 9.68 10.56 -0.92
C ASP A 77 8.23 10.73 -0.45
N TYR A 78 7.79 9.84 0.45
CA TYR A 78 6.41 9.75 0.93
C TYR A 78 5.84 11.08 1.42
N GLU A 79 6.60 11.80 2.24
CA GLU A 79 6.15 13.06 2.85
C GLU A 79 5.84 14.14 1.82
N SER A 80 6.57 14.18 0.71
CA SER A 80 6.33 15.13 -0.38
C SER A 80 5.13 14.75 -1.26
N VAL A 81 4.70 13.50 -1.24
CA VAL A 81 3.59 13.01 -2.08
C VAL A 81 2.31 12.72 -1.31
N VAL A 82 2.35 12.54 0.02
CA VAL A 82 1.17 12.16 0.83
C VAL A 82 -0.02 13.10 0.63
N ALA A 83 0.23 14.40 0.42
CA ALA A 83 -0.80 15.40 0.13
C ALA A 83 -1.55 15.16 -1.20
N LYS A 84 -0.99 14.34 -2.10
CA LYS A 84 -1.63 13.92 -3.36
C LYS A 84 -2.51 12.68 -3.17
N GLY A 85 -2.34 11.95 -2.07
CA GLY A 85 -3.17 10.83 -1.69
C GLY A 85 -4.46 11.27 -0.99
N ARG A 86 -5.40 10.33 -0.84
CA ARG A 86 -6.64 10.54 -0.08
C ARG A 86 -6.75 9.48 1.00
N ALA A 87 -7.32 9.85 2.15
CA ALA A 87 -7.73 8.84 3.13
C ALA A 87 -8.72 7.89 2.46
N GLU A 88 -8.49 6.59 2.60
CA GLU A 88 -9.46 5.57 2.25
C GLU A 88 -10.00 4.97 3.55
N SER A 89 -11.31 4.92 3.69
CA SER A 89 -11.96 4.22 4.79
C SER A 89 -12.04 2.74 4.43
N THR A 90 -11.61 1.88 5.36
CA THR A 90 -11.85 0.43 5.34
C THR A 90 -13.33 0.10 5.42
#